data_AF-A0A7C7SL67-F1
#
_entry.id   AF-A0A7C7SL67-F1
#
_cell.length_a   1.000
_cell.length_b   1.000
_cell.length_c   1.000
_cell.angle_alpha   90.00
_cell.angle_beta   90.00
_cell.angle_gamma   90.00
#
_symmetry.space_group_name_H-M   'P 1'
#
loop_
_entity.id
_entity.type
_entity.pdbx_description
1 polymer ?
#
loop_
_entity_poly.entity_id
_entity_poly.type
_entity_poly.pdbx_seq_one_letter_code
_entity_poly.pdbx_strand_id
1 'polypeptide(L)'
;MIPIVDESLGAPGDYGADRLFVVMRLSGESDPASGAIDELVVAGHSVVELGLEDRHDVGAEFVRWEVATAVCGAVLSVNPFDQPDVEASKVATRELAETYERAGAFPAEAPVAAQDGLTLYADADTAEALKEGAGPAAGVGELLAAHVGRLREGDYLALLAYLDMTPEHLAVLQRMRHAVRASHGVATSVGFGPRFLHSTGQAFKGGPDTGVFVQITADDPNDLPIPGRGYTFGAVKTAQALGDFRVLVARHRRAVRVHLGHDVLGGLDRLEHLVCGTPR
;
A
#
# COMPACT_ATOMS: atom_id res chain seq x y z
N MET A 1 -4.37 12.14 5.72
CA MET A 1 -2.93 12.25 5.42
C MET A 1 -2.35 10.84 5.44
N ILE A 2 -1.59 10.45 4.41
CA ILE A 2 -0.89 9.16 4.36
C ILE A 2 0.61 9.46 4.35
N PRO A 3 1.41 8.90 5.27
CA PRO A 3 2.86 9.09 5.22
C PRO A 3 3.42 8.36 3.99
N ILE A 4 4.21 9.09 3.20
CA ILE A 4 4.85 8.56 2.00
C ILE A 4 6.32 8.38 2.32
N VAL A 5 6.72 7.12 2.45
CA VAL A 5 8.09 6.75 2.85
C VAL A 5 8.79 6.08 1.66
N ASP A 6 10.10 6.31 1.56
CA ASP A 6 11.00 5.72 0.55
C ASP A 6 10.60 5.99 -0.91
N GLU A 7 9.71 6.95 -1.20
CA GLU A 7 9.44 7.39 -2.57
C GLU A 7 10.59 8.27 -3.05
N SER A 8 11.29 7.87 -4.13
CA SER A 8 12.36 8.70 -4.69
C SER A 8 11.77 9.92 -5.37
N LEU A 9 12.37 11.09 -5.21
CA LEU A 9 11.84 12.33 -5.76
C LEU A 9 11.79 12.27 -7.30
N GLY A 10 10.59 12.48 -7.87
CA GLY A 10 10.35 12.71 -9.30
C GLY A 10 10.40 14.19 -9.71
N ALA A 11 10.15 14.45 -10.99
CA ALA A 11 10.06 15.80 -11.52
C ALA A 11 8.78 16.50 -11.02
N PRO A 12 8.71 17.84 -11.00
CA PRO A 12 7.53 18.53 -10.48
C PRO A 12 6.21 18.17 -11.16
N GLY A 13 6.24 17.80 -12.45
CA GLY A 13 5.07 17.36 -13.21
C GLY A 13 4.56 15.95 -12.86
N ASP A 14 5.33 15.17 -12.09
CA ASP A 14 4.94 13.83 -11.65
C ASP A 14 3.96 13.87 -10.46
N TYR A 15 3.70 15.03 -9.88
CA TYR A 15 2.90 15.19 -8.67
C TYR A 15 1.65 16.04 -8.92
N GLY A 16 0.54 15.66 -8.29
CA GLY A 16 -0.64 16.49 -8.14
C GLY A 16 -0.55 17.43 -6.93
N ALA A 17 -1.67 18.07 -6.59
CA ALA A 17 -1.78 18.96 -5.43
C ALA A 17 -1.98 18.20 -4.09
N ASP A 18 -1.67 16.91 -4.06
CA ASP A 18 -1.95 15.97 -2.97
C ASP A 18 -0.73 15.72 -2.05
N ARG A 19 0.31 16.56 -2.19
CA ARG A 19 1.59 16.43 -1.49
C ARG A 19 1.88 17.63 -0.58
N LEU A 20 2.38 17.31 0.61
CA LEU A 20 3.16 18.21 1.44
C LEU A 20 4.56 17.62 1.56
N PHE A 21 5.55 18.27 0.96
CA PHE A 21 6.95 17.86 1.08
C PHE A 21 7.51 18.44 2.37
N VAL A 22 8.10 17.60 3.21
CA VAL A 22 8.78 17.99 4.44
C VAL A 22 10.26 17.68 4.27
N VAL A 23 11.10 18.71 4.29
CA VAL A 23 12.54 18.60 4.08
C VAL A 23 13.24 18.99 5.37
N MET A 24 14.10 18.12 5.89
CA MET A 24 14.98 18.44 7.02
C MET A 24 16.38 18.74 6.49
N ARG A 25 16.94 19.90 6.84
CA ARG A 25 18.26 20.35 6.37
C ARG A 25 19.21 20.56 7.56
N LEU A 26 20.32 19.85 7.58
CA LEU A 26 21.37 20.06 8.58
C LEU A 26 22.31 21.18 8.15
N SER A 27 22.52 22.15 9.05
CA SER A 27 23.41 23.28 8.83
C SER A 27 24.83 22.83 8.45
N GLY A 28 25.36 23.40 7.38
CA GLY A 28 26.70 23.09 6.88
C GLY A 28 26.81 21.81 6.04
N GLU A 29 25.75 21.02 5.88
CA GLU A 29 25.72 19.89 4.95
C GLU A 29 25.10 20.31 3.60
N SER A 30 25.73 19.87 2.50
CA SER A 30 25.16 20.02 1.17
C SER A 30 24.11 18.93 0.93
N ASP A 31 22.89 19.32 0.56
CA ASP A 31 21.84 18.39 0.18
C ASP A 31 21.83 18.18 -1.35
N PRO A 32 22.16 16.97 -1.85
CA PRO A 32 22.10 16.67 -3.28
C PRO A 32 20.71 16.87 -3.91
N ALA A 33 19.64 16.80 -3.11
CA ALA A 33 18.27 16.99 -3.58
C ALA A 33 17.85 18.47 -3.65
N SER A 34 18.69 19.42 -3.19
CA SER A 34 18.28 20.82 -3.05
C SER A 34 17.73 21.43 -4.34
N GLY A 35 18.39 21.20 -5.48
CA GLY A 35 17.92 21.73 -6.76
C GLY A 35 16.56 21.17 -7.17
N ALA A 36 16.31 19.89 -6.91
CA ALA A 36 15.02 19.27 -7.19
C ALA A 36 13.91 19.77 -6.23
N ILE A 37 14.24 20.08 -4.97
CA ILE A 37 13.31 20.74 -4.05
C ILE A 37 12.97 22.16 -4.52
N ASP A 38 13.97 22.93 -4.98
CA ASP A 38 13.74 24.28 -5.52
C ASP A 38 12.82 24.24 -6.74
N GLU A 39 12.97 23.24 -7.61
CA GLU A 39 12.07 23.00 -8.75
C GLU A 39 10.62 22.74 -8.32
N LEU A 40 10.40 22.00 -7.22
CA LEU A 40 9.06 21.79 -6.67
C LEU A 40 8.43 23.09 -6.17
N VAL A 41 9.22 23.92 -5.46
CA VAL A 41 8.76 25.22 -4.96
C VAL A 41 8.38 26.13 -6.13
N VAL A 42 9.22 26.23 -7.16
CA VAL A 42 8.95 27.01 -8.37
C VAL A 42 7.70 26.52 -9.10
N ALA A 43 7.46 25.22 -9.10
CA ALA A 43 6.25 24.62 -9.67
C ALA A 43 4.98 24.80 -8.80
N GLY A 44 5.10 25.39 -7.61
CA GLY A 44 3.98 25.70 -6.71
C GLY A 44 3.59 24.57 -5.75
N HIS A 45 4.41 23.53 -5.61
CA HIS A 45 4.19 22.48 -4.61
C HIS A 45 4.39 22.99 -3.20
N SER A 46 3.64 22.44 -2.24
CA SER A 46 3.78 22.80 -0.82
C SER A 46 5.01 22.14 -0.24
N VAL A 47 6.01 22.95 0.13
CA VAL A 47 7.26 22.51 0.77
C VAL A 47 7.42 23.18 2.12
N VAL A 48 7.69 22.38 3.16
CA VAL A 48 8.05 22.83 4.50
C VAL A 48 9.50 22.42 4.75
N GLU A 49 10.36 23.41 4.92
CA GLU A 49 11.76 23.18 5.28
C GLU A 49 11.97 23.36 6.78
N LEU A 50 12.63 22.37 7.38
CA LEU A 50 12.98 22.31 8.79
C LEU A 50 14.49 22.36 8.91
N GLY A 51 15.02 23.49 9.39
CA GLY A 51 16.44 23.65 9.64
C GLY A 51 16.85 22.95 10.94
N LEU A 52 17.89 22.14 10.87
CA LEU A 52 18.58 21.52 11.99
C LEU A 52 19.94 22.19 12.13
N GLU A 53 20.29 22.72 13.28
CA GLU A 53 21.63 23.26 13.54
C GLU A 53 22.60 22.12 13.86
N ASP A 54 22.12 21.12 14.59
CA ASP A 54 22.87 19.93 14.93
C ASP A 54 22.05 18.63 14.78
N ARG A 55 22.73 17.48 14.72
CA ARG A 55 22.08 16.18 14.46
C ARG A 55 21.11 15.75 15.56
N HIS A 56 21.24 16.26 16.78
CA HIS A 56 20.34 15.98 17.90
C HIS A 56 19.04 16.76 17.80
N ASP A 57 18.96 17.80 16.97
CA ASP A 57 17.73 18.55 16.72
C ASP A 57 16.62 17.68 16.12
N VAL A 58 16.96 16.51 15.54
CA VAL A 58 15.97 15.48 15.19
C VAL A 58 15.07 15.10 16.37
N GLY A 59 15.62 15.15 17.59
CA GLY A 59 14.85 14.93 18.82
C GLY A 59 13.80 16.00 19.07
N ALA A 60 14.10 17.26 18.73
CA ALA A 60 13.13 18.35 18.81
C ALA A 60 12.00 18.17 17.78
N GLU A 61 12.32 17.63 16.59
CA GLU A 61 11.31 17.32 15.58
C GLU A 61 10.34 16.23 16.04
N PHE A 62 10.79 15.19 16.74
CA PHE A 62 9.86 14.20 17.32
C PHE A 62 8.81 14.86 18.21
N VAL A 63 9.23 15.74 19.14
CA VAL A 63 8.31 16.46 20.02
C VAL A 63 7.39 17.39 19.23
N ARG A 64 7.92 18.10 18.22
CA ARG A 64 7.11 18.97 17.34
C ARG A 64 6.01 18.18 16.65
N TRP A 65 6.33 17.03 16.05
CA TRP A 65 5.36 16.20 15.34
C TRP A 65 4.34 15.55 16.29
N GLU A 66 4.74 15.15 17.49
CA GLU A 66 3.82 14.66 18.53
C GLU A 66 2.81 15.74 18.94
N VAL A 67 3.29 16.95 19.23
CA VAL A 67 2.44 18.10 19.60
C VAL A 67 1.54 18.50 18.43
N ALA A 68 2.08 18.61 17.21
CA ALA A 68 1.31 18.93 16.02
C ALA A 68 0.19 17.90 15.80
N THR A 69 0.49 16.60 15.95
CA THR A 69 -0.49 15.53 15.86
C THR A 69 -1.60 15.65 16.90
N ALA A 70 -1.24 15.93 18.17
CA ALA A 70 -2.21 16.12 19.25
C ALA A 70 -3.12 17.34 19.00
N VAL A 71 -2.55 18.46 18.55
CA VAL A 71 -3.31 19.67 18.18
C VAL A 71 -4.23 19.39 16.99
N CYS A 72 -3.74 18.73 15.94
CA CYS A 72 -4.57 18.31 14.82
C CYS A 72 -5.72 17.39 15.27
N GLY A 73 -5.45 16.44 16.16
CA GLY A 73 -6.48 15.57 16.75
C GLY A 73 -7.57 16.38 17.46
N ALA A 74 -7.17 17.33 18.31
CA ALA A 74 -8.12 18.21 19.01
C ALA A 74 -8.95 19.07 18.04
N VAL A 75 -8.31 19.67 17.03
CA VAL A 75 -8.99 20.51 16.02
C VAL A 75 -9.96 19.69 15.16
N LEU A 76 -9.55 18.50 14.75
CA LEU A 76 -10.37 17.59 13.95
C LEU A 76 -11.40 16.83 14.77
N SER A 77 -11.42 17.01 16.10
CA SER A 77 -12.28 16.26 17.04
C SER A 77 -12.13 14.74 16.91
N VAL A 78 -10.89 14.28 16.73
CA VAL A 78 -10.53 12.86 16.65
C VAL A 78 -9.52 12.51 17.76
N ASN A 79 -9.63 11.30 18.31
CA ASN A 79 -8.60 10.78 19.21
C ASN A 79 -7.46 10.18 18.37
N PRO A 80 -6.25 10.78 18.37
CA PRO A 80 -5.13 10.28 17.57
C PRO A 80 -4.58 8.93 18.06
N PHE A 81 -5.02 8.44 19.22
CA PHE A 81 -4.59 7.17 19.81
C PHE A 81 -5.62 6.04 19.68
N ASP A 82 -6.82 6.31 19.16
CA ASP A 82 -7.83 5.26 18.94
C ASP A 82 -7.58 4.53 17.62
N GLN A 83 -7.55 3.19 17.66
CA GLN A 83 -7.28 2.33 16.49
C GLN A 83 -8.33 1.21 16.33
N PRO A 84 -9.63 1.54 16.23
CA PRO A 84 -10.70 0.53 16.21
C PRO A 84 -10.59 -0.42 15.01
N ASP A 85 -10.02 0.02 13.88
CA ASP A 85 -10.01 -0.76 12.64
C ASP A 85 -8.83 -1.73 12.55
N VAL A 86 -7.81 -1.52 13.38
CA VAL A 86 -6.70 -2.48 13.53
C VAL A 86 -7.18 -3.75 14.23
N GLU A 87 -8.06 -3.62 15.22
CA GLU A 87 -8.64 -4.77 15.93
C GLU A 87 -9.51 -5.63 15.01
N ALA A 88 -10.28 -5.03 14.10
CA ALA A 88 -11.07 -5.78 13.13
C ALA A 88 -10.21 -6.74 12.29
N SER A 89 -9.03 -6.31 11.85
CA SER A 89 -8.11 -7.17 11.09
C SER A 89 -7.52 -8.28 11.96
N LYS A 90 -7.24 -8.03 13.24
CA LYS A 90 -6.78 -9.07 14.17
C LYS A 90 -7.85 -10.15 14.40
N VAL A 91 -9.11 -9.75 14.52
CA VAL A 91 -10.24 -10.68 14.64
C VAL A 91 -10.37 -11.53 13.37
N ALA A 92 -10.44 -10.89 12.19
CA ALA A 92 -10.56 -11.61 10.92
C ALA A 92 -9.39 -12.59 10.68
N THR A 93 -8.17 -12.18 11.03
CA THR A 93 -6.97 -13.05 10.96
C THR A 93 -7.12 -14.28 11.85
N ARG A 94 -7.62 -14.10 13.08
CA ARG A 94 -7.79 -15.19 14.04
C ARG A 94 -8.82 -16.20 13.57
N GLU A 95 -9.97 -15.73 13.07
CA GLU A 95 -11.02 -16.59 12.51
C GLU A 95 -10.51 -17.43 11.32
N LEU A 96 -9.67 -16.83 10.47
CA LEU A 96 -9.03 -17.52 9.34
C LEU A 96 -8.02 -18.57 9.81
N ALA A 97 -7.19 -18.25 10.80
CA ALA A 97 -6.23 -19.19 11.38
C ALA A 97 -6.94 -20.38 12.05
N GLU A 98 -8.00 -20.13 12.82
CA GLU A 98 -8.82 -21.18 13.44
C GLU A 98 -9.55 -22.04 12.40
N THR A 99 -9.94 -21.45 11.27
CA THR A 99 -10.51 -22.20 10.14
C THR A 99 -9.48 -23.12 9.51
N TYR A 100 -8.27 -22.62 9.25
CA TYR A 100 -7.17 -23.41 8.73
C TYR A 100 -6.80 -24.55 9.69
N GLU A 101 -6.73 -24.29 11.00
CA GLU A 101 -6.40 -25.30 12.01
C GLU A 101 -7.41 -26.46 12.04
N ARG A 102 -8.69 -26.18 11.79
CA ARG A 102 -9.74 -27.20 11.75
C ARG A 102 -9.86 -27.92 10.41
N ALA A 103 -9.70 -27.20 9.30
CA ALA A 103 -10.01 -27.70 7.96
C ALA A 103 -8.78 -28.06 7.11
N GLY A 104 -7.58 -27.63 7.53
CA GLY A 104 -6.34 -27.79 6.76
C GLY A 104 -6.21 -26.86 5.56
N ALA A 105 -7.16 -25.94 5.35
CA ALA A 105 -7.19 -25.01 4.23
C ALA A 105 -7.96 -23.74 4.56
N PHE A 106 -7.68 -22.65 3.83
CA PHE A 106 -8.49 -21.43 3.86
C PHE A 106 -9.78 -21.60 3.05
N PRO A 107 -10.82 -20.80 3.33
CA PRO A 107 -12.03 -20.77 2.49
C PRO A 107 -11.67 -20.50 1.03
N ALA A 108 -12.23 -21.30 0.12
CA ALA A 108 -12.00 -21.12 -1.31
C ALA A 108 -12.61 -19.79 -1.78
N GLU A 109 -11.84 -19.04 -2.57
CA GLU A 109 -12.28 -17.81 -3.22
C GLU A 109 -12.27 -18.02 -4.74
N ALA A 110 -13.35 -17.60 -5.41
CA ALA A 110 -13.39 -17.64 -6.87
C ALA A 110 -12.57 -16.47 -7.43
N PRO A 111 -11.58 -16.71 -8.31
CA PRO A 111 -10.84 -15.61 -8.93
C PRO A 111 -11.72 -14.86 -9.92
N VAL A 112 -11.47 -13.57 -10.08
CA VAL A 112 -12.09 -12.75 -11.13
C VAL A 112 -11.50 -13.11 -12.48
N ALA A 113 -10.18 -13.29 -12.53
CA ALA A 113 -9.43 -13.76 -13.69
C ALA A 113 -8.12 -14.43 -13.24
N ALA A 114 -7.58 -15.30 -14.10
CA ALA A 114 -6.25 -15.87 -13.97
C ALA A 114 -5.57 -15.87 -15.34
N GLN A 115 -4.33 -15.39 -15.40
CA GLN A 115 -3.56 -15.28 -16.63
C GLN A 115 -2.06 -15.26 -16.32
N ASP A 116 -1.26 -16.01 -17.09
CA ASP A 116 0.20 -15.99 -17.04
C ASP A 116 0.77 -16.18 -15.61
N GLY A 117 0.16 -17.08 -14.83
CA GLY A 117 0.56 -17.37 -13.45
C GLY A 117 0.13 -16.32 -12.42
N LEU A 118 -0.54 -15.24 -12.83
CA LEU A 118 -1.17 -14.27 -11.94
C LEU A 118 -2.65 -14.62 -11.76
N THR A 119 -3.15 -14.46 -10.53
CA THR A 119 -4.57 -14.65 -10.22
C THR A 119 -5.11 -13.42 -9.51
N LEU A 120 -6.18 -12.81 -10.05
CA LEU A 120 -6.80 -11.62 -9.48
C LEU A 120 -8.08 -11.99 -8.73
N TYR A 121 -8.20 -11.47 -7.51
CA TYR A 121 -9.37 -11.59 -6.65
C TYR A 121 -9.90 -10.19 -6.29
N ALA A 122 -11.21 -10.09 -6.19
CA ALA A 122 -11.92 -8.91 -5.72
C ALA A 122 -13.26 -9.34 -5.12
N ASP A 123 -13.91 -8.45 -4.36
CA ASP A 123 -15.29 -8.65 -3.97
C ASP A 123 -16.24 -8.52 -5.20
N ALA A 124 -17.50 -8.92 -5.04
CA ALA A 124 -18.45 -8.98 -6.13
C ALA A 124 -18.67 -7.61 -6.79
N ASP A 125 -18.82 -6.55 -6.00
CA ASP A 125 -19.10 -5.20 -6.50
C ASP A 125 -17.89 -4.64 -7.25
N THR A 126 -16.68 -4.84 -6.72
CA THR A 126 -15.45 -4.47 -7.44
C THR A 126 -15.29 -5.30 -8.71
N ALA A 127 -15.52 -6.61 -8.67
CA ALA A 127 -15.39 -7.47 -9.85
C ALA A 127 -16.35 -7.08 -10.98
N GLU A 128 -17.59 -6.70 -10.64
CA GLU A 128 -18.57 -6.19 -11.60
C GLU A 128 -18.09 -4.87 -12.20
N ALA A 129 -17.73 -3.88 -11.38
CA ALA A 129 -17.25 -2.59 -11.85
C ALA A 129 -16.00 -2.69 -12.76
N LEU A 130 -15.08 -3.60 -12.45
CA LEU A 130 -13.90 -3.84 -13.28
C LEU A 130 -14.26 -4.49 -14.62
N LYS A 131 -15.22 -5.42 -14.64
CA LYS A 131 -15.70 -6.06 -15.88
C LYS A 131 -16.52 -5.13 -16.76
N GLU A 132 -17.25 -4.19 -16.17
CA GLU A 132 -17.93 -3.13 -16.93
C GLU A 132 -16.92 -2.24 -17.67
N GLY A 133 -15.79 -1.91 -17.03
CA GLY A 133 -14.74 -1.08 -17.62
C GLY A 133 -13.84 -1.82 -18.61
N ALA A 134 -13.44 -3.06 -18.29
CA ALA A 134 -12.46 -3.83 -19.07
C ALA A 134 -13.08 -4.82 -20.07
N GLY A 135 -14.37 -5.15 -19.91
CA GLY A 135 -15.09 -6.17 -20.67
C GLY A 135 -15.19 -7.51 -19.94
N PRO A 136 -16.18 -8.36 -20.29
CA PRO A 136 -16.50 -9.58 -19.55
C PRO A 136 -15.45 -10.69 -19.68
N ALA A 137 -14.60 -10.63 -20.71
CA ALA A 137 -13.52 -11.58 -20.97
C ALA A 137 -12.12 -10.99 -20.68
N ALA A 138 -12.06 -9.88 -19.94
CA ALA A 138 -10.82 -9.21 -19.55
C ALA A 138 -9.91 -10.13 -18.75
N GLY A 139 -8.62 -10.10 -19.08
CA GLY A 139 -7.58 -10.78 -18.35
C GLY A 139 -7.13 -10.01 -17.11
N VAL A 140 -6.10 -10.52 -16.44
CA VAL A 140 -5.56 -9.85 -15.23
C VAL A 140 -5.04 -8.45 -15.57
N GLY A 141 -4.43 -8.27 -16.74
CA GLY A 141 -3.89 -6.99 -17.19
C GLY A 141 -4.95 -5.92 -17.36
N GLU A 142 -6.01 -6.21 -18.13
CA GLU A 142 -7.07 -5.24 -18.38
C GLU A 142 -7.88 -4.92 -17.12
N LEU A 143 -8.08 -5.89 -16.23
CA LEU A 143 -8.73 -5.67 -14.94
C LEU A 143 -7.87 -4.81 -13.99
N LEU A 144 -6.55 -5.01 -13.98
CA LEU A 144 -5.64 -4.16 -13.20
C LEU A 144 -5.59 -2.74 -13.76
N ALA A 145 -5.52 -2.59 -15.07
CA ALA A 145 -5.60 -1.30 -15.73
C ALA A 145 -6.91 -0.57 -15.37
N ALA A 146 -8.04 -1.27 -15.45
CA ALA A 146 -9.33 -0.73 -15.03
C ALA A 146 -9.35 -0.35 -13.54
N HIS A 147 -8.67 -1.11 -12.67
CA HIS A 147 -8.59 -0.80 -11.24
C HIS A 147 -7.75 0.44 -10.96
N VAL A 148 -6.57 0.54 -11.56
CA VAL A 148 -5.68 1.72 -11.45
C VAL A 148 -6.37 2.95 -12.06
N GLY A 149 -7.08 2.80 -13.18
CA GLY A 149 -7.87 3.88 -13.81
C GLY A 149 -9.03 4.42 -12.97
N ARG A 150 -9.35 3.79 -11.83
CA ARG A 150 -10.31 4.35 -10.85
C ARG A 150 -9.70 5.41 -9.94
N LEU A 151 -8.40 5.66 -10.03
CA LEU A 151 -7.73 6.76 -9.33
C LEU A 151 -8.25 8.10 -9.82
N ARG A 152 -8.58 8.98 -8.88
CA ARG A 152 -9.03 10.35 -9.10
C ARG A 152 -8.07 11.33 -8.41
N GLU A 153 -8.21 12.61 -8.71
CA GLU A 153 -7.50 13.65 -7.98
C GLU A 153 -7.78 13.56 -6.47
N GLY A 154 -6.73 13.57 -5.65
CA GLY A 154 -6.82 13.40 -4.21
C GLY A 154 -6.87 11.95 -3.71
N ASP A 155 -6.93 10.97 -4.61
CA ASP A 155 -6.74 9.56 -4.27
C ASP A 155 -5.26 9.22 -4.05
N TYR A 156 -5.02 8.04 -3.47
CA TYR A 156 -3.71 7.42 -3.39
C TYR A 156 -3.77 5.94 -3.77
N LEU A 157 -2.70 5.43 -4.38
CA LEU A 157 -2.49 4.00 -4.58
C LEU A 157 -1.64 3.42 -3.43
N ALA A 158 -2.06 2.28 -2.89
CA ALA A 158 -1.27 1.51 -1.94
C ALA A 158 -1.00 0.08 -2.45
N LEU A 159 0.28 -0.24 -2.61
CA LEU A 159 0.78 -1.58 -2.90
C LEU A 159 1.05 -2.30 -1.57
N LEU A 160 0.24 -3.31 -1.25
CA LEU A 160 0.28 -4.05 0.01
C LEU A 160 0.91 -5.44 -0.22
N ALA A 161 2.23 -5.52 -0.13
CA ALA A 161 2.99 -6.73 -0.46
C ALA A 161 3.13 -7.66 0.74
N TYR A 162 2.35 -8.74 0.78
CA TYR A 162 2.58 -9.86 1.70
C TYR A 162 3.63 -10.81 1.11
N LEU A 163 4.85 -10.28 0.98
CA LEU A 163 6.02 -10.94 0.41
C LEU A 163 7.22 -10.73 1.35
N ASP A 164 8.29 -11.49 1.13
CA ASP A 164 9.55 -11.25 1.84
C ASP A 164 10.11 -9.87 1.46
N MET A 165 10.59 -9.13 2.45
CA MET A 165 11.13 -7.79 2.25
C MET A 165 12.60 -7.87 1.81
N THR A 166 12.81 -8.17 0.53
CA THR A 166 14.15 -8.19 -0.09
C THR A 166 14.39 -6.93 -0.93
N PRO A 167 15.66 -6.55 -1.16
CA PRO A 167 16.00 -5.45 -2.07
C PRO A 167 15.42 -5.64 -3.47
N GLU A 168 15.37 -6.87 -3.99
CA GLU A 168 14.85 -7.19 -5.32
C GLU A 168 13.34 -6.94 -5.41
N HIS A 169 12.57 -7.43 -4.42
CA HIS A 169 11.12 -7.18 -4.37
C HIS A 169 10.82 -5.70 -4.19
N LEU A 170 11.55 -5.02 -3.30
CA LEU A 170 11.39 -3.58 -3.09
C LEU A 170 11.68 -2.80 -4.39
N ALA A 171 12.74 -3.15 -5.12
CA ALA A 171 13.06 -2.48 -6.39
C ALA A 171 11.92 -2.58 -7.41
N VAL A 172 11.26 -3.74 -7.55
CA VAL A 172 10.11 -3.92 -8.44
C VAL A 172 8.90 -3.10 -7.97
N LEU A 173 8.59 -3.13 -6.67
CA LEU A 173 7.49 -2.36 -6.08
C LEU A 173 7.70 -0.85 -6.24
N GLN A 174 8.94 -0.38 -6.12
CA GLN A 174 9.31 1.03 -6.33
C GLN A 174 9.09 1.43 -7.79
N ARG A 175 9.45 0.59 -8.77
CA ARG A 175 9.19 0.91 -10.18
C ARG A 175 7.69 1.03 -10.46
N MET A 176 6.88 0.10 -9.95
CA MET A 176 5.42 0.16 -10.07
C MET A 176 4.83 1.44 -9.48
N ARG A 177 5.20 1.79 -8.25
CA ARG A 177 4.68 2.99 -7.59
C ARG A 177 5.09 4.26 -8.35
N HIS A 178 6.34 4.34 -8.84
CA HIS A 178 6.82 5.52 -9.56
C HIS A 178 6.14 5.66 -10.91
N ALA A 179 5.88 4.54 -11.60
CA ALA A 179 5.13 4.54 -12.84
C ALA A 179 3.71 5.09 -12.63
N VAL A 180 2.99 4.61 -11.60
CA VAL A 180 1.65 5.12 -11.28
C VAL A 180 1.69 6.59 -10.88
N ARG A 181 2.65 7.00 -10.05
CA ARG A 181 2.82 8.41 -9.69
C ARG A 181 2.98 9.28 -10.94
N ALA A 182 3.97 8.97 -11.79
CA ALA A 182 4.21 9.74 -13.01
C ALA A 182 2.98 9.74 -13.95
N SER A 183 2.31 8.60 -14.08
CA SER A 183 1.17 8.45 -14.98
C SER A 183 -0.16 8.89 -14.39
N HIS A 184 -0.31 9.21 -13.11
CA HIS A 184 -1.60 9.64 -12.55
C HIS A 184 -1.51 10.92 -11.69
N GLY A 185 -0.30 11.35 -11.33
CA GLY A 185 -0.07 12.47 -10.42
C GLY A 185 -0.53 12.20 -8.99
N VAL A 186 -0.94 10.97 -8.67
CA VAL A 186 -1.44 10.62 -7.35
C VAL A 186 -0.34 10.14 -6.42
N ALA A 187 -0.67 10.20 -5.15
CA ALA A 187 0.10 9.61 -4.10
C ALA A 187 0.27 8.10 -4.27
N THR A 188 1.48 7.59 -4.05
CA THR A 188 1.69 6.13 -3.99
C THR A 188 2.36 5.70 -2.69
N SER A 189 2.01 4.52 -2.18
CA SER A 189 2.59 3.93 -0.98
C SER A 189 2.93 2.46 -1.22
N VAL A 190 4.07 2.00 -0.70
CA VAL A 190 4.45 0.59 -0.66
C VAL A 190 4.52 0.14 0.79
N GLY A 191 3.83 -0.93 1.13
CA GLY A 191 3.85 -1.53 2.46
C GLY A 191 4.09 -3.02 2.39
N PHE A 192 5.12 -3.51 3.09
CA PHE A 192 5.29 -4.95 3.30
C PHE A 192 4.39 -5.43 4.43
N GLY A 193 3.58 -6.46 4.19
CA GLY A 193 2.72 -7.09 5.18
C GLY A 193 3.51 -8.11 6.02
N PRO A 194 3.17 -8.31 7.30
CA PRO A 194 2.11 -7.64 8.06
C PRO A 194 2.52 -6.30 8.71
N ARG A 195 3.77 -5.83 8.56
CA ARG A 195 4.28 -4.68 9.35
C ARG A 195 3.48 -3.39 9.18
N PHE A 196 2.97 -3.07 7.99
CA PHE A 196 2.20 -1.83 7.77
C PHE A 196 0.86 -1.82 8.51
N LEU A 197 0.35 -2.98 8.94
CA LEU A 197 -0.90 -3.07 9.71
C LEU A 197 -0.79 -2.32 11.05
N HIS A 198 0.44 -2.10 11.54
CA HIS A 198 0.73 -1.40 12.78
C HIS A 198 1.04 0.09 12.61
N SER A 199 1.06 0.60 11.37
CA SER A 199 1.32 2.01 11.08
C SER A 199 0.17 2.63 10.30
N THR A 200 0.10 2.37 9.00
CA THR A 200 -0.87 2.98 8.08
C THR A 200 -2.19 2.20 7.98
N GLY A 201 -2.26 1.01 8.57
CA GLY A 201 -3.46 0.15 8.52
C GLY A 201 -4.74 0.86 8.99
N GLN A 202 -4.67 1.67 10.04
CA GLN A 202 -5.81 2.46 10.52
C GLN A 202 -6.25 3.51 9.48
N ALA A 203 -5.30 4.18 8.81
CA ALA A 203 -5.63 5.18 7.79
C ALA A 203 -6.27 4.54 6.55
N PHE A 204 -5.81 3.36 6.14
CA PHE A 204 -6.36 2.63 5.00
C PHE A 204 -7.81 2.15 5.22
N LYS A 205 -8.18 1.87 6.47
CA LYS A 205 -9.49 1.30 6.82
C LYS A 205 -10.47 2.30 7.39
N GLY A 206 -10.00 3.24 8.20
CA GLY A 206 -10.81 4.23 8.90
C GLY A 206 -10.79 5.63 8.29
N GLY A 207 -9.87 5.91 7.35
CA GLY A 207 -9.75 7.23 6.72
C GLY A 207 -10.85 7.53 5.68
N PRO A 208 -10.76 8.68 4.99
CA PRO A 208 -11.57 8.96 3.82
C PRO A 208 -11.44 7.88 2.75
N ASP A 209 -12.46 7.72 1.90
CA ASP A 209 -12.45 6.74 0.80
C ASP A 209 -11.66 7.18 -0.42
N THR A 210 -10.40 7.53 -0.19
CA THR A 210 -9.45 7.99 -1.20
C THR A 210 -8.37 6.97 -1.52
N GLY A 211 -8.39 5.80 -0.88
CA GLY A 211 -7.42 4.73 -1.12
C GLY A 211 -7.86 3.78 -2.24
N VAL A 212 -6.95 3.51 -3.17
CA VAL A 212 -7.02 2.40 -4.13
C VAL A 212 -5.93 1.41 -3.78
N PHE A 213 -6.28 0.14 -3.58
CA PHE A 213 -5.39 -0.86 -2.99
C PHE A 213 -5.13 -2.01 -3.95
N VAL A 214 -3.86 -2.41 -4.06
CA VAL A 214 -3.44 -3.65 -4.71
C VAL A 214 -2.69 -4.48 -3.66
N GLN A 215 -3.35 -5.50 -3.13
CA GLN A 215 -2.71 -6.47 -2.26
C GLN A 215 -1.99 -7.52 -3.10
N ILE A 216 -0.73 -7.81 -2.77
CA ILE A 216 0.10 -8.75 -3.51
C ILE A 216 0.44 -9.91 -2.58
N THR A 217 0.09 -11.13 -2.98
CA THR A 217 0.41 -12.35 -2.23
C THR A 217 1.12 -13.36 -3.12
N ALA A 218 1.80 -14.33 -2.52
CA ALA A 218 2.46 -15.42 -3.23
C ALA A 218 2.39 -16.70 -2.40
N ASP A 219 2.74 -17.84 -3.00
CA ASP A 219 2.94 -19.07 -2.26
C ASP A 219 4.18 -18.95 -1.35
N ASP A 220 4.16 -19.65 -0.22
CA ASP A 220 5.30 -19.75 0.70
C ASP A 220 5.99 -21.11 0.49
N PRO A 221 6.99 -21.23 -0.41
CA PRO A 221 7.62 -22.53 -0.71
C PRO A 221 8.44 -23.08 0.46
N ASN A 222 8.92 -22.21 1.35
CA ASN A 222 9.68 -22.55 2.55
C ASN A 222 8.80 -22.39 3.79
N ASP A 223 7.68 -23.11 3.84
CA ASP A 223 6.73 -22.99 4.94
C ASP A 223 7.09 -23.88 6.13
N LEU A 224 7.04 -23.31 7.33
CA LEU A 224 7.46 -23.96 8.57
C LEU A 224 6.26 -24.20 9.49
N PRO A 225 6.11 -25.41 10.06
CA PRO A 225 5.07 -25.67 11.06
C PRO A 225 5.35 -24.88 12.34
N ILE A 226 4.28 -24.41 12.99
CA ILE A 226 4.38 -23.78 14.30
C ILE A 226 4.26 -24.86 15.39
N PRO A 227 5.28 -25.04 16.27
CA PRO A 227 5.23 -26.06 17.31
C PRO A 227 3.96 -25.92 18.18
N GLY A 228 3.22 -27.02 18.32
CA GLY A 228 2.01 -27.07 19.14
C GLY A 228 0.76 -26.44 18.51
N ARG A 229 0.81 -26.07 17.22
CA ARG A 229 -0.34 -25.55 16.45
C ARG A 229 -0.62 -26.42 15.23
N GLY A 230 -1.87 -26.45 14.77
CA GLY A 230 -2.27 -27.13 13.53
C GLY A 230 -2.06 -26.31 12.25
N TYR A 231 -1.26 -25.24 12.30
CA TYR A 231 -0.96 -24.35 11.18
C TYR A 231 0.51 -23.95 11.13
N THR A 232 0.91 -23.37 10.00
CA THR A 232 2.29 -22.97 9.69
C THR A 232 2.48 -21.45 9.75
N PHE A 233 3.72 -20.97 9.62
CA PHE A 233 4.00 -19.53 9.53
C PHE A 233 3.44 -18.91 8.24
N GLY A 234 3.51 -19.62 7.10
CA GLY A 234 2.89 -19.21 5.83
C GLY A 234 1.37 -19.16 5.92
N ALA A 235 0.75 -20.08 6.66
CA ALA A 235 -0.68 -19.99 6.97
C ALA A 235 -0.99 -18.75 7.81
N VAL A 236 -0.18 -18.40 8.82
CA VAL A 236 -0.38 -17.13 9.58
C VAL A 236 -0.26 -15.90 8.68
N LYS A 237 0.76 -15.85 7.81
CA LYS A 237 0.94 -14.76 6.83
C LYS A 237 -0.24 -14.65 5.87
N THR A 238 -0.71 -15.77 5.34
CA THR A 238 -1.88 -15.84 4.46
C THR A 238 -3.15 -15.39 5.19
N ALA A 239 -3.36 -15.84 6.43
CA ALA A 239 -4.49 -15.41 7.25
C ALA A 239 -4.47 -13.89 7.52
N GLN A 240 -3.28 -13.31 7.73
CA GLN A 240 -3.13 -11.86 7.87
C GLN A 240 -3.47 -11.12 6.58
N ALA A 241 -2.99 -11.60 5.43
CA ALA A 241 -3.29 -11.02 4.12
C ALA A 241 -4.80 -11.04 3.82
N LEU A 242 -5.42 -12.21 3.95
CA LEU A 242 -6.85 -12.39 3.70
C LEU A 242 -7.70 -11.62 4.72
N GLY A 243 -7.31 -11.60 5.99
CA GLY A 243 -8.00 -10.86 7.04
C GLY A 243 -7.96 -9.35 6.80
N ASP A 244 -6.82 -8.82 6.39
CA ASP A 244 -6.66 -7.42 5.98
C ASP A 244 -7.53 -7.08 4.77
N PHE A 245 -7.49 -7.92 3.73
CA PHE A 245 -8.29 -7.74 2.51
C PHE A 245 -9.80 -7.73 2.80
N ARG A 246 -10.27 -8.66 3.64
CA ARG A 246 -11.68 -8.71 4.08
C ARG A 246 -12.12 -7.45 4.79
N VAL A 247 -11.26 -6.85 5.61
CA VAL A 247 -11.60 -5.60 6.31
C VAL A 247 -11.62 -4.41 5.34
N LEU A 248 -10.72 -4.36 4.35
CA LEU A 248 -10.79 -3.35 3.29
C LEU A 248 -12.10 -3.46 2.51
N VAL A 249 -12.47 -4.67 2.07
CA VAL A 249 -13.73 -4.94 1.37
C VAL A 249 -14.95 -4.59 2.23
N ALA A 250 -14.98 -5.00 3.50
CA ALA A 250 -16.08 -4.70 4.42
C ALA A 250 -16.24 -3.20 4.71
N ARG A 251 -15.20 -2.40 4.41
CA ARG A 251 -15.22 -0.94 4.46
C ARG A 251 -15.47 -0.29 3.10
N HIS A 252 -15.88 -1.08 2.10
CA HIS A 252 -16.13 -0.65 0.73
C HIS A 252 -14.93 0.01 0.06
N ARG A 253 -13.71 -0.36 0.49
CA ARG A 253 -12.48 0.16 -0.14
C ARG A 253 -12.32 -0.44 -1.52
N ARG A 254 -11.78 0.38 -2.43
CA ARG A 254 -11.39 -0.03 -3.78
C ARG A 254 -10.15 -0.92 -3.70
N ALA A 255 -10.32 -2.22 -3.51
CA ALA A 255 -9.22 -3.16 -3.30
C ALA A 255 -9.29 -4.36 -4.26
N VAL A 256 -8.13 -4.74 -4.80
CA VAL A 256 -7.93 -6.03 -5.49
C VAL A 256 -6.76 -6.78 -4.84
N ARG A 257 -6.77 -8.10 -4.95
CA ARG A 257 -5.67 -8.96 -4.53
C ARG A 257 -5.12 -9.70 -5.74
N VAL A 258 -3.83 -9.57 -6.01
CA VAL A 258 -3.11 -10.30 -7.05
C VAL A 258 -2.22 -11.35 -6.38
N HIS A 259 -2.44 -12.60 -6.72
CA HIS A 259 -1.62 -13.72 -6.26
C HIS A 259 -0.62 -14.13 -7.36
N LEU A 260 0.66 -14.20 -7.00
CA LEU A 260 1.79 -14.42 -7.91
C LEU A 260 2.13 -15.90 -8.16
N GLY A 261 1.59 -16.82 -7.36
CA GLY A 261 1.99 -18.22 -7.34
C GLY A 261 3.37 -18.44 -6.69
N HIS A 262 4.09 -19.48 -7.13
CA HIS A 262 5.37 -19.91 -6.56
C HIS A 262 6.60 -19.15 -7.09
N ASP A 263 6.55 -18.66 -8.33
CA ASP A 263 7.60 -17.83 -8.93
C ASP A 263 7.37 -16.37 -8.54
N VAL A 264 7.77 -16.01 -7.33
CA VAL A 264 7.50 -14.68 -6.75
C VAL A 264 8.10 -13.56 -7.59
N LEU A 265 9.38 -13.68 -7.97
CA LEU A 265 10.07 -12.61 -8.69
C LEU A 265 9.55 -12.48 -10.13
N GLY A 266 9.40 -13.59 -10.86
CA GLY A 266 8.82 -13.52 -12.20
C GLY A 266 7.36 -13.07 -12.18
N GLY A 267 6.60 -13.43 -11.13
CA GLY A 267 5.25 -12.90 -10.90
C GLY A 267 5.23 -11.40 -10.66
N LEU A 268 6.17 -10.87 -9.87
CA LEU A 268 6.36 -9.44 -9.66
C LEU A 268 6.74 -8.72 -10.96
N ASP A 269 7.64 -9.28 -11.77
CA ASP A 269 8.03 -8.69 -13.06
C ASP A 269 6.84 -8.63 -14.04
N ARG A 270 6.03 -9.69 -14.10
CA ARG A 270 4.79 -9.71 -14.88
C ARG A 270 3.80 -8.66 -14.38
N LEU A 271 3.61 -8.57 -13.07
CA LEU A 271 2.73 -7.57 -12.46
C LEU A 271 3.23 -6.14 -12.74
N GLU A 272 4.53 -5.89 -12.65
CA GLU A 272 5.13 -4.61 -12.99
C GLU A 272 4.84 -4.22 -14.43
N HIS A 273 5.02 -5.13 -15.38
CA HIS A 273 4.73 -4.85 -16.79
C HIS A 273 3.28 -4.41 -17.00
N LEU A 274 2.32 -5.06 -16.32
CA LEU A 274 0.90 -4.72 -16.41
C LEU A 274 0.59 -3.36 -15.79
N VAL A 275 1.16 -3.06 -14.61
CA VAL A 275 0.93 -1.77 -13.91
C VAL A 275 1.58 -0.61 -14.67
N CYS A 276 2.84 -0.76 -15.09
CA CYS A 276 3.59 0.27 -15.81
C CYS A 276 3.09 0.48 -17.25
N GLY A 277 2.48 -0.54 -17.86
CA GLY A 277 1.92 -0.49 -19.20
C GLY A 277 0.53 0.13 -19.31
N THR A 278 -0.11 0.48 -18.18
CA THR A 278 -1.46 1.06 -18.15
C THR A 278 -1.41 2.53 -18.61
N PRO A 279 -1.94 2.90 -19.79
CA PRO A 279 -2.03 4.30 -20.21
C PRO A 279 -3.13 5.03 -19.42
N ARG A 280 -3.02 6.37 -19.33
CA ARG A 280 -4.09 7.25 -18.82
C ARG A 280 -5.35 7.15 -19.66
#